data_AF-A0A199W7I0-F1
#
_entry.id   AF-A0A199W7I0-F1
#
_cell.length_a   1.000
_cell.length_b   1.000
_cell.length_c   1.000
_cell.angle_alpha   90.00
_cell.angle_beta   90.00
_cell.angle_gamma   90.00
#
_symmetry.space_group_name_H-M   'P 1'
#
loop_
_entity.id
_entity.type
_entity.pdbx_description
1 polymer ?
#
loop_
_entity_poly.entity_id
_entity_poly.type
_entity_poly.pdbx_seq_one_letter_code
_entity_poly.pdbx_strand_id
1 'polypeptide(L)'
;MFVSSAIEILTGCYVLVQGNTVAAMGPFKGLKQVRRIVEDCIQNKMHPVYHVKILLMKRELAKNPALANENWDRFLPKFKKKNVKQRKVKSKEKKPYTPFPPPQQPSKIDLQLESGEYFLSDKKKSAKKWQEKLEKQAEKAAENKRKREAAFVPPKENPAHASDSAITNEESKDVAAIAKSLKKKTKDFKKYQEHENVRAESYIASSEEPRPKKKNKTSKA
;
A
#
# COMPACT_ATOMS: atom_id res chain seq x y z
N MET A 1 -13.54 -21.29 25.12
CA MET A 1 -13.95 -22.03 26.34
C MET A 1 -15.45 -21.90 26.66
N PHE A 2 -16.08 -20.72 26.52
CA PHE A 2 -17.48 -20.53 26.93
C PHE A 2 -18.53 -21.42 26.24
N VAL A 3 -18.31 -21.85 25.00
CA VAL A 3 -19.32 -22.60 24.22
C VAL A 3 -19.51 -24.03 24.72
N SER A 4 -18.44 -24.71 25.16
CA SER A 4 -18.53 -26.10 25.66
C SER A 4 -19.33 -26.16 26.96
N SER A 5 -19.04 -25.29 27.92
CA SER A 5 -19.78 -25.20 29.18
C SER A 5 -21.26 -24.84 28.98
N ALA A 6 -21.59 -24.00 27.99
CA ALA A 6 -22.98 -23.70 27.66
C ALA A 6 -23.74 -24.92 27.12
N ILE A 7 -23.09 -25.76 26.29
CA ILE A 7 -23.69 -27.00 25.79
C ILE A 7 -23.95 -27.96 26.95
N GLU A 8 -23.03 -28.06 27.91
CA GLU A 8 -23.19 -28.91 29.08
C GLU A 8 -24.41 -28.51 29.92
N ILE A 9 -24.54 -27.22 30.24
CA ILE A 9 -25.67 -26.69 31.04
C ILE A 9 -27.02 -26.83 30.31
N LEU A 10 -27.04 -26.62 28.99
CA LEU A 10 -28.27 -26.67 28.20
C LEU A 10 -28.76 -28.10 27.96
N THR A 11 -27.84 -29.04 27.74
CA THR A 11 -28.18 -30.43 27.42
C THR A 11 -28.19 -31.35 28.66
N GLY A 12 -27.70 -30.87 29.81
CA GLY A 12 -27.53 -31.67 31.02
C GLY A 12 -26.53 -32.82 30.83
N CYS A 13 -25.63 -32.67 29.87
CA CYS A 13 -24.59 -33.66 29.55
C CYS A 13 -23.23 -33.12 29.97
N TYR A 14 -22.36 -34.02 30.41
CA TYR A 14 -20.93 -33.74 30.52
C TYR A 14 -20.26 -34.04 29.18
N VAL A 15 -19.52 -33.09 28.61
CA VAL A 15 -18.90 -33.22 27.29
C VAL A 15 -17.39 -33.02 27.41
N LEU A 16 -16.62 -33.99 26.91
CA LEU A 16 -15.17 -33.96 26.93
C LEU A 16 -14.65 -34.10 25.50
N VAL A 17 -13.85 -33.12 25.06
CA VAL A 17 -13.21 -33.13 23.74
C VAL A 17 -11.75 -33.54 23.93
N GLN A 18 -11.39 -34.74 23.44
CA GLN A 18 -10.04 -35.29 23.51
C GLN A 18 -9.53 -35.61 22.11
N GLY A 19 -8.53 -34.85 21.65
CA GLY A 19 -7.97 -35.01 20.32
C GLY A 19 -9.03 -34.95 19.23
N ASN A 20 -9.18 -36.05 18.48
CA ASN A 20 -10.13 -36.18 17.38
C ASN A 20 -11.48 -36.77 17.81
N THR A 21 -11.68 -37.00 19.11
CA THR A 21 -12.87 -37.67 19.66
C THR A 21 -13.63 -36.74 20.61
N VAL A 22 -14.94 -36.92 20.66
CA VAL A 22 -15.82 -36.22 21.61
C VAL A 22 -16.58 -37.27 22.41
N ALA A 23 -16.31 -37.33 23.71
CA ALA A 23 -17.04 -38.15 24.66
C ALA A 23 -18.15 -37.32 25.30
N ALA A 24 -19.33 -37.90 25.49
CA ALA A 24 -20.44 -37.24 26.17
C ALA A 24 -21.20 -38.22 27.06
N MET A 25 -21.56 -37.78 28.27
CA MET A 25 -22.34 -38.56 29.24
C MET A 25 -23.55 -37.74 29.69
N GLY A 26 -24.74 -38.33 29.74
CA GLY A 26 -25.96 -37.63 30.15
C GLY A 26 -27.25 -38.28 29.69
N PRO A 27 -28.40 -37.58 29.81
CA PRO A 27 -29.69 -38.11 29.42
C PRO A 27 -29.81 -38.31 27.90
N PHE A 28 -30.56 -39.33 27.47
CA PHE A 28 -30.70 -39.71 26.05
C PHE A 28 -31.12 -38.54 25.14
N LYS A 29 -32.05 -37.69 25.60
CA LYS A 29 -32.49 -36.50 24.86
C LYS A 29 -31.35 -35.48 24.66
N GLY A 30 -30.51 -35.29 25.67
CA GLY A 30 -29.34 -34.42 25.62
C GLY A 30 -28.25 -34.98 24.71
N LEU A 31 -27.95 -36.28 24.81
CA LEU A 31 -26.96 -36.96 23.96
C LEU A 31 -27.33 -36.86 22.47
N LYS A 32 -28.62 -37.01 22.12
CA LYS A 32 -29.10 -36.83 20.74
C LYS A 32 -28.87 -35.39 20.23
N GLN A 33 -29.00 -34.40 21.10
CA GLN A 33 -28.71 -33.00 20.76
C GLN A 33 -27.20 -32.77 20.59
N VAL A 34 -26.38 -33.22 21.55
CA VAL A 34 -24.91 -33.09 21.50
C VAL A 34 -24.35 -33.73 20.24
N ARG A 35 -24.79 -34.95 19.89
CA ARG A 35 -24.39 -35.63 18.65
C ARG A 35 -24.66 -34.76 17.42
N ARG A 36 -25.87 -34.21 17.30
CA ARG A 36 -26.24 -33.35 16.16
C ARG A 36 -25.39 -32.09 16.10
N ILE A 37 -25.12 -31.46 17.25
CA ILE A 37 -24.26 -30.27 17.33
C ILE A 37 -22.85 -30.60 16.83
N VAL A 38 -22.25 -31.68 17.33
CA VAL A 38 -20.90 -32.09 16.95
C VAL A 38 -20.81 -32.41 15.45
N GLU A 39 -21.76 -33.19 14.92
CA GLU A 39 -21.82 -33.51 13.48
C GLU A 39 -21.96 -32.24 12.61
N ASP A 40 -22.89 -31.34 12.96
CA ASP A 40 -23.13 -30.10 12.21
C ASP A 40 -21.93 -29.13 12.28
N CYS A 41 -21.18 -29.13 13.38
CA CYS A 41 -19.95 -28.36 13.55
C CYS A 41 -18.80 -28.93 12.70
N ILE A 42 -18.60 -30.25 12.71
CA ILE A 42 -17.57 -30.94 11.91
C ILE A 42 -17.83 -30.76 10.42
N GLN A 43 -19.10 -30.88 9.98
CA GLN A 43 -19.49 -30.70 8.58
C GLN A 43 -19.55 -29.22 8.15
N ASN A 44 -19.25 -28.28 9.05
CA ASN A 44 -19.34 -26.84 8.81
C ASN A 44 -20.69 -26.40 8.21
N LYS A 45 -21.77 -27.06 8.67
CA LYS A 45 -23.16 -26.70 8.33
C LYS A 45 -23.64 -25.54 9.19
N MET A 46 -23.32 -25.59 10.48
CA MET A 46 -23.70 -24.57 11.47
C MET A 46 -22.62 -24.48 12.55
N HIS A 47 -22.29 -23.26 12.98
CA HIS A 47 -21.33 -23.02 14.07
C HIS A 47 -21.97 -23.32 15.44
N PRO A 48 -21.25 -23.87 16.44
CA PRO A 48 -21.84 -24.31 17.71
C PRO A 48 -22.55 -23.19 18.48
N VAL A 49 -22.14 -21.94 18.29
CA VAL A 49 -22.83 -20.76 18.88
C VAL A 49 -24.29 -20.63 18.42
N TYR A 50 -24.59 -20.96 17.16
CA TYR A 50 -25.97 -20.93 16.67
C TYR A 50 -26.81 -22.07 17.27
N HIS A 51 -26.21 -23.24 17.47
CA HIS A 51 -26.87 -24.33 18.18
C HIS A 51 -27.20 -23.96 19.63
N VAL A 52 -26.26 -23.32 20.33
CA VAL A 52 -26.50 -22.80 21.69
C VAL A 52 -27.66 -21.81 21.69
N LYS A 53 -27.68 -20.86 20.75
CA LYS A 53 -28.79 -19.88 20.63
C LYS A 53 -30.14 -20.55 20.36
N ILE A 54 -30.16 -21.55 19.48
CA ILE A 54 -31.36 -22.34 19.18
C ILE A 54 -31.85 -23.09 20.42
N LEU A 55 -30.94 -23.77 21.14
CA LEU A 55 -31.29 -24.52 22.35
C LEU A 55 -31.82 -23.61 23.46
N LEU A 56 -31.21 -22.44 23.63
CA LEU A 56 -31.65 -21.45 24.62
C LEU A 56 -33.07 -20.96 24.31
N MET A 57 -33.35 -20.59 23.05
CA MET A 57 -34.71 -20.17 22.67
C MET A 57 -35.74 -21.31 22.74
N LYS A 58 -35.37 -22.54 22.39
CA LYS A 58 -36.26 -23.70 22.56
C LYS A 58 -36.61 -23.94 24.03
N ARG A 59 -35.63 -23.78 24.94
CA ARG A 59 -35.87 -23.91 26.38
C ARG A 59 -36.81 -22.82 26.90
N GLU A 60 -36.70 -21.60 26.38
CA GLU A 60 -37.59 -20.51 26.75
C GLU A 60 -39.01 -20.70 26.19
N LEU A 61 -39.14 -21.10 24.92
CA LEU A 61 -40.43 -21.40 24.30
C LEU A 61 -41.14 -22.58 24.99
N ALA A 62 -40.40 -23.58 25.45
CA ALA A 62 -40.95 -24.72 26.17
C ALA A 62 -41.55 -24.35 27.54
N LYS A 63 -41.17 -23.21 28.14
CA LYS A 63 -41.78 -22.72 29.39
C LYS A 63 -43.17 -22.15 29.16
N ASN A 64 -43.48 -21.69 27.95
CA ASN A 64 -44.76 -21.08 27.62
C ASN A 64 -45.77 -22.16 27.20
N PRO A 65 -46.81 -22.44 28.01
CA PRO A 65 -47.76 -23.52 27.72
C PRO A 65 -48.62 -23.25 26.47
N ALA A 66 -48.86 -21.98 26.13
CA ALA A 66 -49.67 -21.57 24.99
C ALA A 66 -49.08 -21.99 23.63
N LEU A 67 -47.74 -22.07 23.50
CA LEU A 67 -47.07 -22.40 22.24
C LEU A 67 -46.58 -23.87 22.20
N ALA A 68 -46.95 -24.70 23.17
CA ALA A 68 -46.44 -26.08 23.27
C ALA A 68 -46.82 -26.97 22.07
N ASN A 69 -48.00 -26.73 21.48
CA ASN A 69 -48.53 -27.52 20.36
C ASN A 69 -48.23 -26.91 18.98
N GLU A 70 -47.62 -25.73 18.93
CA GLU A 70 -47.33 -25.01 17.69
C GLU A 70 -45.93 -25.31 17.15
N ASN A 71 -45.73 -25.12 15.85
CA ASN A 71 -44.41 -25.26 15.24
C ASN A 71 -43.49 -24.07 15.60
N TRP A 72 -42.37 -24.34 16.25
CA TRP A 72 -41.42 -23.32 16.71
C TRP A 72 -40.47 -22.77 15.63
N ASP A 73 -40.49 -23.28 14.39
CA ASP A 73 -39.52 -22.91 13.34
C ASP A 73 -39.52 -21.41 12.97
N ARG A 74 -40.62 -20.69 13.22
CA ARG A 74 -40.71 -19.23 13.03
C ARG A 74 -39.81 -18.46 13.99
N PHE A 75 -39.65 -18.94 15.21
CA PHE A 75 -38.87 -18.27 16.26
C PHE A 75 -37.39 -18.66 16.21
N LEU A 76 -37.03 -19.73 15.50
CA LEU A 76 -35.66 -20.21 15.45
C LEU A 76 -34.82 -19.43 14.42
N PRO A 77 -33.56 -19.07 14.72
CA PRO A 77 -32.72 -18.36 13.78
C PRO A 77 -32.31 -19.32 12.66
N LYS A 78 -32.65 -18.97 11.42
CA LYS A 78 -32.27 -19.75 10.25
C LYS A 78 -30.89 -19.31 9.76
N PHE A 79 -29.88 -20.14 9.98
CA PHE A 79 -28.54 -19.89 9.45
C PHE A 79 -28.51 -20.17 7.94
N LYS A 80 -28.23 -19.14 7.14
CA LYS A 80 -27.96 -19.29 5.70
C LYS A 80 -26.47 -19.07 5.46
N LYS A 81 -25.78 -20.09 4.94
CA LYS A 81 -24.38 -19.99 4.55
C LYS A 81 -24.25 -18.98 3.39
N LYS A 82 -23.73 -17.80 3.68
CA LYS A 82 -23.41 -16.81 2.65
C LYS A 82 -22.09 -17.23 2.00
N ASN A 83 -22.16 -17.95 0.88
CA ASN A 83 -20.99 -18.17 0.04
C ASN A 83 -20.73 -16.89 -0.79
N VAL A 84 -20.20 -15.86 -0.12
CA VAL A 84 -19.83 -14.62 -0.80
C VAL A 84 -18.60 -14.93 -1.64
N LYS A 85 -18.74 -14.83 -2.96
CA LYS A 85 -17.62 -15.00 -3.89
C LYS A 85 -16.56 -13.94 -3.55
N GLN A 86 -15.45 -14.36 -2.97
CA GLN A 86 -14.29 -13.47 -2.81
C GLN A 86 -13.78 -13.07 -4.20
N ARG A 87 -13.23 -11.86 -4.30
CA ARG A 87 -12.62 -11.37 -5.54
C ARG A 87 -11.57 -12.39 -6.00
N LYS A 88 -11.80 -12.98 -7.18
CA LYS A 88 -10.83 -13.84 -7.83
C LYS A 88 -9.62 -12.99 -8.16
N VAL A 89 -8.50 -13.20 -7.46
CA VAL A 89 -7.20 -12.68 -7.89
C VAL A 89 -6.95 -13.30 -9.26
N LYS A 90 -6.70 -12.47 -10.27
CA LYS A 90 -6.31 -12.96 -11.60
C LYS A 90 -5.02 -13.76 -11.41
N SER A 91 -5.11 -15.08 -11.44
CA SER A 91 -3.95 -15.95 -11.35
C SER A 91 -3.09 -15.70 -12.57
N LYS A 92 -1.88 -15.19 -12.36
CA LYS A 92 -0.86 -15.17 -13.42
C LYS A 92 -0.69 -16.61 -13.91
N GLU A 93 -0.69 -16.81 -15.23
CA GLU A 93 -0.46 -18.12 -15.83
C GLU A 93 0.83 -18.70 -15.25
N LYS A 94 0.76 -19.94 -14.75
CA LYS A 94 1.93 -20.62 -14.19
C LYS A 94 2.88 -20.91 -15.35
N LYS A 95 4.16 -20.58 -15.18
CA LYS A 95 5.19 -20.94 -16.16
C LYS A 95 5.19 -22.47 -16.34
N PRO A 96 5.36 -22.98 -17.57
CA PRO A 96 5.42 -24.42 -17.81
C PRO A 96 6.52 -25.05 -16.97
N TYR A 97 6.28 -26.26 -16.47
CA TYR A 97 7.25 -26.98 -15.66
C TYR A 97 8.47 -27.32 -16.51
N THR A 98 9.60 -26.69 -16.16
CA THR A 98 10.91 -27.03 -16.70
C THR A 98 11.65 -27.88 -15.67
N PRO A 99 12.07 -29.11 -16.01
CA PRO A 99 12.77 -30.00 -15.08
C PRO A 99 14.18 -29.50 -14.75
N PHE A 100 14.76 -28.65 -15.60
CA PHE A 100 16.06 -28.04 -15.37
C PHE A 100 15.91 -26.72 -14.62
N PRO A 101 16.75 -26.48 -13.60
CA PRO A 101 16.80 -25.18 -12.93
C PRO A 101 17.27 -24.11 -13.93
N PRO A 102 16.83 -22.85 -13.78
CA PRO A 102 17.38 -21.74 -14.56
C PRO A 102 18.89 -21.61 -14.29
N PRO A 103 19.67 -21.08 -15.25
CA PRO A 103 21.08 -20.83 -15.04
C PRO A 103 21.29 -19.89 -13.84
N GLN A 104 22.36 -20.12 -13.07
CA GLN A 104 22.74 -19.24 -11.99
C GLN A 104 23.12 -17.87 -12.55
N GLN A 105 22.74 -16.79 -11.86
CA GLN A 105 23.16 -15.46 -12.26
C GLN A 105 24.69 -15.35 -12.05
N PRO A 106 25.45 -14.84 -13.03
CA PRO A 106 26.90 -14.74 -12.92
C PRO A 106 27.28 -13.82 -11.76
N SER A 107 28.38 -14.14 -11.07
CA SER A 107 28.89 -13.28 -10.00
C SER A 107 29.46 -11.98 -10.57
N LYS A 108 29.62 -10.96 -9.72
CA LYS A 108 30.28 -9.71 -10.12
C LYS A 108 31.70 -9.93 -10.65
N ILE A 109 32.38 -10.97 -10.16
CA ILE A 109 33.72 -11.34 -10.59
C ILE A 109 33.66 -11.94 -11.98
N ASP A 110 32.71 -12.84 -12.25
CA ASP A 110 32.53 -13.47 -13.56
C ASP A 110 32.20 -12.43 -14.65
N LEU A 111 31.32 -11.47 -14.34
CA LEU A 111 31.01 -10.34 -15.22
C LEU A 111 32.25 -9.48 -15.54
N GLN A 112 33.14 -9.28 -14.57
CA GLN A 112 34.39 -8.53 -14.76
C GLN A 112 35.46 -9.33 -15.51
N LEU A 113 35.47 -10.65 -15.35
CA LEU A 113 36.33 -11.57 -16.08
C LEU A 113 35.90 -11.64 -17.56
N GLU A 114 34.60 -11.77 -17.81
CA GLU A 114 34.01 -11.76 -19.17
C GLU A 114 34.25 -10.42 -19.88
N SER A 115 34.10 -9.29 -19.19
CA SER A 115 34.38 -7.96 -19.76
C SER A 115 35.88 -7.66 -19.92
N GLY A 116 36.76 -8.49 -19.35
CA GLY A 116 38.21 -8.26 -19.31
C GLY A 116 38.63 -7.09 -18.41
N GLU A 117 37.68 -6.41 -17.76
CA GLU A 117 37.99 -5.30 -16.85
C GLU A 117 38.65 -5.76 -15.56
N TYR A 118 38.45 -7.03 -15.17
CA TYR A 118 39.06 -7.58 -13.95
C TYR A 118 40.59 -7.41 -13.94
N PHE A 119 41.23 -7.65 -15.09
CA PHE A 119 42.69 -7.59 -15.24
C PHE A 119 43.25 -6.16 -15.40
N LEU A 120 42.40 -5.15 -15.64
CA LEU A 120 42.85 -3.77 -15.77
C LEU A 120 43.12 -3.13 -14.40
N SER A 121 44.23 -2.42 -14.29
CA SER A 121 44.53 -1.61 -13.09
C SER A 121 43.56 -0.44 -12.95
N ASP A 122 43.33 0.02 -11.73
CA ASP A 122 42.39 1.11 -11.44
C ASP A 122 42.73 2.42 -12.17
N LYS A 123 44.03 2.67 -12.41
CA LYS A 123 44.50 3.80 -13.23
C LYS A 123 44.06 3.70 -14.69
N LYS A 124 44.07 2.50 -15.28
CA LYS A 124 43.59 2.28 -16.66
C LYS A 124 42.06 2.38 -16.73
N LYS A 125 41.36 1.87 -15.72
CA LYS A 125 39.89 1.99 -15.60
C LYS A 125 39.45 3.45 -15.49
N SER A 126 40.13 4.25 -14.66
CA SER A 126 39.80 5.66 -14.49
C SER A 126 40.10 6.49 -15.74
N ALA A 127 41.22 6.21 -16.44
CA ALA A 127 41.54 6.85 -17.71
C ALA A 127 40.48 6.57 -18.79
N LYS A 128 40.04 5.31 -18.93
CA LYS A 128 38.98 4.93 -19.88
C LYS A 128 37.65 5.63 -19.55
N LYS A 129 37.26 5.68 -18.26
CA LYS A 129 36.07 6.41 -17.80
C LYS A 129 36.16 7.92 -18.05
N TRP A 130 37.36 8.50 -17.97
CA TRP A 130 37.58 9.92 -18.27
C TRP A 130 37.43 10.19 -19.77
N GLN A 131 38.01 9.34 -20.62
CA GLN A 131 37.85 9.41 -22.09
C GLN A 131 36.37 9.32 -22.50
N GLU A 132 35.63 8.35 -21.97
CA GLU A 132 34.19 8.20 -22.26
C GLU A 132 33.39 9.44 -21.84
N LYS A 133 33.73 10.06 -20.70
CA LYS A 133 33.10 11.32 -20.27
C LYS A 133 33.38 12.46 -21.23
N LEU A 134 34.63 12.58 -21.72
CA LEU A 134 35.00 13.62 -22.69
C LEU A 134 34.29 13.41 -24.03
N GLU A 135 34.23 12.18 -24.52
CA GLU A 135 33.51 11.82 -25.75
C GLU A 135 32.02 12.17 -25.64
N LYS A 136 31.39 11.81 -24.52
CA LYS A 136 29.98 12.15 -24.25
C LYS A 136 29.73 13.65 -24.14
N GLN A 137 30.69 14.41 -23.60
CA GLN A 137 30.62 15.87 -23.56
C GLN A 137 30.74 16.47 -24.98
N ALA A 138 31.67 15.97 -25.78
CA ALA A 138 31.87 16.39 -27.16
C ALA A 138 30.63 16.08 -28.02
N GLU A 139 30.03 14.90 -27.86
CA GLU A 139 28.81 14.50 -28.55
C GLU A 139 27.64 15.43 -28.21
N LYS A 140 27.40 15.72 -26.92
CA LYS A 140 26.37 16.66 -26.49
C LYS A 140 26.61 18.09 -26.99
N ALA A 141 27.88 18.53 -27.00
CA ALA A 141 28.22 19.84 -27.55
C ALA A 141 27.93 19.90 -29.05
N ALA A 142 28.24 18.84 -29.80
CA ALA A 142 27.92 18.71 -31.21
C ALA A 142 26.41 18.65 -31.47
N GLU A 143 25.65 17.89 -30.67
CA GLU A 143 24.19 17.82 -30.76
C GLU A 143 23.55 19.18 -30.49
N ASN A 144 23.98 19.88 -29.44
CA ASN A 144 23.48 21.23 -29.11
C ASN A 144 23.83 22.24 -30.21
N LYS A 145 25.04 22.15 -30.78
CA LYS A 145 25.45 22.98 -31.92
C LYS A 145 24.56 22.71 -33.13
N ARG A 146 24.31 21.45 -33.48
CA ARG A 146 23.39 21.06 -34.57
C ARG A 146 21.97 21.56 -34.33
N LYS A 147 21.44 21.45 -33.11
CA LYS A 147 20.12 21.98 -32.75
C LYS A 147 20.05 23.50 -32.89
N ARG A 148 21.11 24.21 -32.48
CA ARG A 148 21.20 25.68 -32.60
C ARG A 148 21.30 26.13 -34.06
N GLU A 149 22.08 25.45 -34.87
CA GLU A 149 22.19 25.71 -36.31
C GLU A 149 20.87 25.41 -37.04
N ALA A 150 20.21 24.29 -36.72
CA ALA A 150 18.91 23.94 -37.30
C ALA A 150 17.82 24.98 -36.95
N ALA A 151 17.84 25.55 -35.74
CA ALA A 151 16.93 26.62 -35.35
C ALA A 151 17.21 27.97 -36.03
N PHE A 152 18.42 28.17 -36.57
CA PHE A 152 18.82 29.38 -37.29
C PHE A 152 18.58 29.28 -38.80
N VAL A 153 18.26 28.10 -39.32
CA VAL A 153 17.83 27.93 -40.72
C VAL A 153 16.33 28.24 -40.81
N PRO A 154 15.91 29.23 -41.62
CA PRO A 154 14.51 29.49 -41.84
C PRO A 154 13.79 28.24 -42.35
N PRO A 155 12.57 27.93 -41.85
CA PRO A 155 11.75 26.86 -42.40
C PRO A 155 11.59 27.03 -43.91
N LYS A 156 11.78 25.95 -44.68
CA LYS A 156 11.55 26.01 -46.13
C LYS A 156 10.05 26.23 -46.39
N GLU A 157 9.72 27.37 -46.99
CA GLU A 157 8.38 27.65 -47.47
C GLU A 157 8.06 26.74 -48.66
N ASN A 158 6.89 26.10 -48.64
CA ASN A 158 6.34 25.46 -49.83
C ASN A 158 5.94 26.58 -50.82
N PRO A 159 6.27 26.50 -52.12
CA PRO A 159 5.98 27.54 -53.10
C PRO A 159 4.49 27.58 -53.52
N ALA A 160 3.56 27.46 -52.57
CA ALA A 160 2.12 27.37 -52.82
C ALA A 160 1.26 28.46 -52.16
N HIS A 161 1.84 29.48 -51.52
CA HIS A 161 1.07 30.60 -50.97
C HIS A 161 1.77 31.93 -51.20
N ALA A 162 1.64 32.45 -52.42
CA ALA A 162 1.84 33.86 -52.73
C ALA A 162 0.47 34.49 -53.03
N SER A 163 -0.25 34.90 -51.98
CA SER A 163 -1.33 35.91 -52.04
C SER A 163 -1.78 36.28 -50.62
N ASP A 164 -1.34 37.46 -50.17
CA ASP A 164 -2.21 38.54 -49.67
C ASP A 164 -1.51 39.38 -48.59
N SER A 165 -1.11 40.56 -49.06
CA SER A 165 -0.76 41.73 -48.27
C SER A 165 -2.03 42.37 -47.69
N ALA A 166 -2.20 42.31 -46.37
CA ALA A 166 -2.79 43.36 -45.53
C ALA A 166 -3.06 42.80 -44.12
N ILE A 167 -2.27 43.18 -43.12
CA ILE A 167 -2.70 43.50 -41.74
C ILE A 167 -1.53 44.29 -41.11
N THR A 168 -1.64 45.62 -41.17
CA THR A 168 -1.01 46.54 -40.23
C THR A 168 -2.05 46.88 -39.17
N ASN A 169 -1.67 46.78 -37.87
CA ASN A 169 -2.40 47.22 -36.65
C ASN A 169 -2.86 46.15 -35.62
N GLU A 170 -2.05 45.15 -35.29
CA GLU A 170 -2.30 44.31 -34.09
C GLU A 170 -1.09 44.20 -33.12
N GLU A 171 0.13 44.64 -33.46
CA GLU A 171 1.32 44.46 -32.60
C GLU A 171 1.46 45.50 -31.45
N SER A 172 0.77 46.64 -31.51
CA SER A 172 0.93 47.72 -30.50
C SER A 172 0.15 47.49 -29.20
N LYS A 173 -0.88 46.63 -29.22
CA LYS A 173 -1.69 46.31 -28.03
C LYS A 173 -1.02 45.24 -27.15
N ASP A 174 -0.25 44.33 -27.74
CA ASP A 174 0.38 43.21 -27.01
C ASP A 174 1.59 43.63 -26.17
N VAL A 175 2.46 44.51 -26.68
CA VAL A 175 3.61 45.01 -25.91
C VAL A 175 3.14 45.80 -24.67
N ALA A 176 2.05 46.56 -24.79
CA ALA A 176 1.45 47.28 -23.68
C ALA A 176 0.81 46.34 -22.63
N ALA A 177 0.22 45.22 -23.06
CA ALA A 177 -0.31 44.20 -22.16
C ALA A 177 0.80 43.42 -21.44
N ILE A 178 1.91 43.12 -22.14
CA ILE A 178 3.09 42.45 -21.57
C ILE A 178 3.79 43.37 -20.55
N ALA A 179 3.92 44.67 -20.83
CA ALA A 179 4.50 45.63 -19.90
C ALA A 179 3.66 45.78 -18.61
N LYS A 180 2.33 45.74 -18.73
CA LYS A 180 1.42 45.77 -17.56
C LYS A 180 1.50 44.48 -16.74
N SER A 181 1.65 43.32 -17.37
CA SER A 181 1.76 42.04 -16.67
C SER A 181 3.10 41.87 -15.94
N LEU A 182 4.21 42.34 -16.52
CA LEU A 182 5.51 42.38 -15.82
C LEU A 182 5.44 43.30 -14.59
N LYS A 183 4.93 44.53 -14.72
CA LYS A 183 4.79 45.47 -13.60
C LYS A 183 3.90 44.95 -12.48
N LYS A 184 2.84 44.19 -12.82
CA LYS A 184 1.98 43.54 -11.83
C LYS A 184 2.72 42.42 -11.09
N LYS A 185 3.43 41.56 -11.81
CA LYS A 185 4.28 40.50 -11.22
C LYS A 185 5.37 41.06 -10.30
N THR A 186 6.04 42.16 -10.67
CA THR A 186 7.07 42.77 -9.81
C THR A 186 6.48 43.36 -8.53
N LYS A 187 5.27 43.96 -8.61
CA LYS A 187 4.54 44.45 -7.42
C LYS A 187 4.10 43.30 -6.51
N ASP A 188 3.60 42.21 -7.08
CA ASP A 188 3.20 41.04 -6.32
C ASP A 188 4.41 40.39 -5.63
N PHE A 189 5.55 40.24 -6.34
CA PHE A 189 6.79 39.70 -5.77
C PHE A 189 7.34 40.56 -4.62
N LYS A 190 7.23 41.89 -4.73
CA LYS A 190 7.64 42.82 -3.66
C LYS A 190 6.71 42.71 -2.43
N LYS A 191 5.41 42.51 -2.66
CA LYS A 191 4.42 42.30 -1.58
C LYS A 191 4.63 40.95 -0.87
N TYR A 192 5.05 39.91 -1.59
CA TYR A 192 5.44 38.62 -1.00
C TYR A 192 6.76 38.73 -0.21
N GLN A 193 7.77 39.47 -0.69
CA GLN A 193 9.00 39.75 0.08
C GLN A 193 8.74 40.57 1.35
N GLU A 194 7.80 41.52 1.33
CA GLU A 194 7.40 42.29 2.52
C GLU A 194 6.64 41.42 3.55
N HIS A 195 5.88 40.41 3.10
CA HIS A 195 5.20 39.45 3.98
C HIS A 195 6.09 38.30 4.49
N GLU A 196 7.20 37.99 3.81
CA GLU A 196 8.20 36.98 4.21
C GLU A 196 9.43 37.53 4.96
N ASN A 197 9.39 38.78 5.44
CA ASN A 197 10.36 39.26 6.44
C ASN A 197 10.06 38.65 7.83
N VAL A 198 9.99 37.33 7.89
CA VAL A 198 10.16 36.55 9.11
C VAL A 198 11.66 36.52 9.40
N ARG A 199 12.04 37.25 10.45
CA ARG A 199 13.40 37.35 11.00
C ARG A 199 14.03 35.96 11.17
N ALA A 200 15.07 35.65 10.41
CA ALA A 200 15.78 34.36 10.45
C ALA A 200 16.34 33.96 11.84
N GLU A 201 16.40 34.90 12.79
CA GLU A 201 16.84 34.67 14.17
C GLU A 201 15.82 33.86 15.01
N SER A 202 14.55 33.73 14.59
CA SER A 202 13.53 32.95 15.32
C SER A 202 13.64 31.44 15.11
N TYR A 203 14.46 30.98 14.15
CA TYR A 203 14.60 29.55 13.80
C TYR A 203 15.85 28.88 14.39
N ILE A 204 16.74 29.64 15.05
CA ILE A 204 18.03 29.12 15.56
C ILE A 204 18.02 28.82 17.07
N ALA A 205 16.99 29.21 17.83
CA ALA A 205 16.96 29.01 19.27
C ALA A 205 15.95 27.93 19.73
N SER A 206 16.32 26.65 19.60
CA SER A 206 15.89 25.62 20.57
C SER A 206 16.73 24.35 20.47
N SER A 207 17.79 24.27 21.27
CA SER A 207 18.37 23.01 21.73
C SER A 207 19.06 23.27 23.07
N GLU A 208 18.26 23.40 24.13
CA GLU A 208 18.72 23.09 25.49
C GLU A 208 17.74 22.07 26.08
N GLU A 209 18.16 20.81 26.07
CA GLU A 209 17.73 19.82 27.05
C GLU A 209 18.62 19.90 28.31
N PRO A 210 18.13 19.45 29.48
CA PRO A 210 18.51 19.99 30.79
C PRO A 210 19.85 19.45 31.33
N ARG A 211 20.67 20.34 31.89
CA ARG A 211 21.93 19.99 32.57
C ARG A 211 21.67 19.43 33.99
N PRO A 212 22.42 18.40 34.43
CA PRO A 212 22.27 17.83 35.78
C PRO A 212 22.93 18.71 36.86
N LYS A 213 22.26 18.83 38.01
CA LYS A 213 22.71 19.58 39.20
C LYS A 213 23.98 18.94 39.81
N LYS A 214 25.12 19.64 39.78
CA LYS A 214 26.29 19.34 40.63
C LYS A 214 26.14 20.05 41.98
N LYS A 215 26.24 19.28 43.06
CA LYS A 215 26.25 19.75 44.46
C LYS A 215 27.55 20.50 44.75
N ASN A 216 27.45 21.70 45.32
CA ASN A 216 28.59 22.43 45.87
C ASN A 216 29.05 21.78 47.17
N LYS A 217 30.35 21.47 47.25
CA LYS A 217 31.06 21.08 48.47
C LYS A 217 31.70 22.38 49.01
N THR A 218 31.21 22.84 50.15
CA THR A 218 31.79 23.98 50.87
C THR A 218 33.09 23.53 51.55
N SER A 219 34.19 24.20 51.22
CA SER A 219 35.40 24.24 52.04
C SER A 219 35.25 25.35 53.08
N LYS A 220 35.26 25.00 54.36
CA LYS A 220 35.56 25.92 55.46
C LYS A 220 37.03 25.72 55.85
N ALA A 221 37.79 26.81 55.83
CA ALA A 221 38.81 27.07 56.83
C ALA A 221 38.12 27.57 58.11
#